data_AF-A0A942C081-F1
#
_entry.id   AF-A0A942C081-F1
#
_cell.length_a   1.000
_cell.length_b   1.000
_cell.length_c   1.000
_cell.angle_alpha   90.00
_cell.angle_beta   90.00
_cell.angle_gamma   90.00
#
_symmetry.space_group_name_H-M   'P 1'
#
loop_
_entity.id
_entity.type
_entity.pdbx_description
1 polymer ?
#
loop_
_entity_poly.entity_id
_entity_poly.type
_entity_poly.pdbx_seq_one_letter_code
_entity_poly.pdbx_strand_id
1 'polypeptide(L)' 'MATELSILKPCPCCGHDAELRQRYEPYIRFTVCCGICKLGLPWRVSKARVVEQWNRRTHV' A
#
# COMPACT_ATOMS: atom_id res chain seq x y z
N MET A 1 -3.69 14.24 17.40
CA MET A 1 -3.99 12.81 17.19
C MET A 1 -3.62 12.47 15.76
N ALA A 2 -2.55 11.70 15.56
CA ALA A 2 -2.11 11.32 14.22
C ALA A 2 -3.16 10.38 13.61
N THR A 3 -3.86 10.85 12.59
CA THR A 3 -4.81 10.06 11.81
C THR A 3 -4.16 8.75 11.34
N GLU A 4 -4.75 7.61 11.71
CA GLU A 4 -4.33 6.22 11.45
C GLU A 4 -4.14 5.85 9.96
N LEU A 5 -4.38 6.76 9.02
CA LEU A 5 -4.16 6.59 7.58
C LEU A 5 -2.67 6.47 7.17
N SER A 6 -1.74 6.55 8.12
CA SER A 6 -0.30 6.41 7.87
C SER A 6 0.24 5.00 8.11
N ILE A 7 -0.49 4.14 8.84
CA ILE A 7 0.00 2.81 9.22
C ILE A 7 -0.47 1.78 8.18
N LEU A 8 0.48 1.18 7.47
CA LEU A 8 0.22 0.08 6.55
C LEU A 8 0.15 -1.23 7.32
N LYS A 9 -0.90 -2.02 7.06
CA LYS A 9 -0.93 -3.41 7.54
C LYS A 9 0.14 -4.25 6.82
N PRO A 10 0.65 -5.30 7.47
CA PRO A 10 1.55 -6.26 6.82
C PRO A 10 0.91 -6.92 5.60
N CYS A 11 1.72 -7.60 4.80
CA CYS A 11 1.26 -8.33 3.64
C CYS A 11 0.28 -9.45 4.04
N PRO A 12 -0.93 -9.50 3.46
CA PRO A 12 -1.91 -10.53 3.80
C PRO A 12 -1.51 -11.94 3.34
N CYS A 13 -0.54 -12.08 2.43
CA CYS A 13 -0.11 -13.39 1.91
C CYS A 13 1.09 -13.98 2.65
N CYS A 14 2.03 -13.16 3.13
CA CYS A 14 3.27 -13.65 3.74
C CYS A 14 3.61 -13.01 5.09
N GLY A 15 2.77 -12.11 5.60
CA GLY A 15 2.95 -11.47 6.92
C GLY A 15 4.11 -10.46 7.00
N HIS A 16 4.95 -10.34 5.97
CA HIS A 16 6.03 -9.36 5.94
C HIS A 16 5.53 -7.93 5.71
N ASP A 17 6.36 -6.95 6.06
CA ASP A 17 6.03 -5.54 5.91
C ASP A 17 5.68 -5.15 4.48
N ALA A 18 4.68 -4.28 4.38
CA ALA A 18 4.24 -3.67 3.14
C ALA A 18 4.87 -2.29 2.99
N GLU A 19 5.26 -1.96 1.76
CA GLU A 19 5.92 -0.69 1.45
C GLU A 19 4.98 0.20 0.63
N LEU A 20 4.83 1.46 1.03
CA LEU A 20 4.25 2.49 0.17
C LEU A 20 5.32 3.01 -0.80
N ARG A 21 5.07 2.92 -2.10
CA ARG A 21 5.94 3.49 -3.13
C ARG A 21 5.25 4.67 -3.80
N GLN A 22 6.04 5.69 -4.11
CA GLN A 22 5.61 6.89 -4.82
C GLN A 22 6.47 7.06 -6.08
N ARG A 23 5.82 7.43 -7.19
CA ARG A 23 6.48 7.80 -8.45
C ARG A 23 5.94 9.13 -8.95
N TYR A 24 6.80 9.89 -9.61
CA TYR A 24 6.49 11.18 -10.21
C TYR A 24 6.73 11.06 -11.72
N GLU A 25 5.72 10.67 -12.52
CA GLU A 25 5.73 10.80 -14.00
C GLU A 25 4.49 10.15 -14.64
N PRO A 26 3.70 10.85 -15.49
CA PRO A 26 3.64 12.32 -15.67
C PRO A 26 2.93 13.05 -14.52
N TYR A 27 2.46 12.32 -13.49
CA TYR A 27 1.86 12.86 -12.27
C TYR A 27 2.22 11.96 -11.07
N ILE A 28 2.00 12.46 -9.85
CA ILE A 28 2.26 11.68 -8.63
C ILE A 28 1.33 10.47 -8.61
N ARG A 29 1.92 9.29 -8.49
CA ARG A 29 1.21 8.04 -8.28
C ARG A 29 1.78 7.30 -7.07
N PHE A 30 0.91 6.60 -6.38
CA PHE A 30 1.18 5.79 -5.21
C PHE A 30 0.81 4.33 -5.49
N THR A 31 1.55 3.39 -4.92
CA THR A 31 1.19 1.98 -4.84
C THR A 31 1.65 1.43 -3.50
N VAL A 32 1.02 0.36 -3.04
CA VAL A 32 1.53 -0.45 -1.92
C VAL A 32 1.89 -1.82 -2.45
N CYS A 33 3.06 -2.31 -2.06
CA CYS A 33 3.50 -3.65 -2.41
C CYS A 33 4.30 -4.31 -1.30
N CYS A 34 4.29 -5.63 -1.28
CA CYS A 34 5.20 -6.43 -0.46
C CYS A 34 6.52 -6.65 -1.24
N GLY A 35 7.64 -6.30 -0.61
CA GLY A 35 8.97 -6.54 -1.17
C GLY A 35 9.35 -8.02 -1.31
N ILE A 36 8.68 -8.91 -0.55
CA ILE A 36 8.99 -10.34 -0.47
C ILE A 36 8.19 -11.14 -1.50
N CYS A 37 6.86 -11.25 -1.34
CA CYS A 37 6.02 -12.05 -2.23
C CYS A 37 5.59 -11.31 -3.51
N LYS A 38 6.02 -10.05 -3.68
CA LYS A 38 5.70 -9.18 -4.81
C LYS A 38 4.21 -8.88 -5.01
N LEU A 39 3.34 -9.21 -4.04
CA LEU A 39 1.94 -8.77 -4.04
C LEU A 39 1.90 -7.24 -4.03
N GLY A 40 1.23 -6.66 -5.01
CA GLY A 40 1.10 -5.21 -5.15
C GLY A 40 -0.33 -4.76 -5.41
N LEU A 41 -0.58 -3.47 -5.23
CA LEU A 41 -1.73 -2.78 -5.80
C LEU A 41 -1.34 -2.10 -7.11
N PRO A 42 -2.31 -1.87 -8.00
CA PRO A 42 -2.10 -0.95 -9.12
C PRO A 42 -1.77 0.46 -8.64
N TRP A 43 -1.00 1.21 -9.44
CA TRP A 43 -0.71 2.62 -9.17
C TRP A 43 -1.99 3.49 -9.20
N ARG A 44 -2.10 4.44 -8.26
CA ARG A 44 -3.22 5.39 -8.13
C ARG A 44 -2.74 6.78 -7.73
N VAL A 45 -3.51 7.82 -8.02
CA VAL A 45 -3.17 9.21 -7.69
C VAL A 45 -3.37 9.58 -6.22
N SER A 46 -4.18 8.82 -5.48
CA SER A 46 -4.49 9.11 -4.06
C SER A 46 -3.78 8.13 -3.14
N LYS A 47 -2.86 8.66 -2.30
CA LYS A 47 -2.19 7.89 -1.23
C LYS A 47 -3.19 7.23 -0.29
N ALA A 48 -4.18 7.98 0.20
CA ALA A 48 -5.17 7.49 1.17
C ALA A 48 -5.96 6.30 0.61
N ARG A 49 -6.36 6.36 -0.66
CA ARG A 49 -7.11 5.27 -1.31
C ARG A 49 -6.30 3.99 -1.45
N VAL A 50 -4.99 4.10 -1.75
CA VAL A 50 -4.13 2.91 -1.86
C VAL A 50 -3.89 2.28 -0.49
N VAL A 51 -3.64 3.10 0.53
CA VAL A 51 -3.46 2.61 1.91
C VAL A 51 -4.75 1.94 2.41
N GLU A 52 -5.90 2.59 2.23
CA GLU A 52 -7.19 2.01 2.60
C GLU A 52 -7.44 0.69 1.87
N GLN A 53 -7.23 0.65 0.56
CA GLN A 53 -7.44 -0.56 -0.24
C GLN A 53 -6.52 -1.70 0.20
N TRP A 54 -5.27 -1.41 0.57
CA TRP A 54 -4.36 -2.41 1.11
C TRP A 54 -4.84 -2.91 2.47
N ASN A 55 -5.18 -2.00 3.38
CA ASN A 55 -5.57 -2.32 4.75
C ASN A 55 -6.93 -3.03 4.87
N ARG A 56 -7.76 -2.97 3.83
CA ARG A 56 -9.01 -3.74 3.70
C ARG A 56 -8.78 -5.20 3.30
N ARG A 57 -7.60 -5.57 2.80
CA ARG A 57 -7.29 -6.98 2.50
C ARG A 57 -7.22 -7.76 3.80
N THR A 58 -8.03 -8.80 3.92
CA THR A 58 -7.90 -9.81 4.96
C THR A 58 -6.87 -10.85 4.50
N HIS A 59 -6.25 -11.55 5.45
CA HIS A 59 -5.39 -12.69 5.13
C HIS A 59 -6.13 -13.63 4.17
N VAL A 60 -5.45 -14.03 3.10
CA VAL A 60 -5.95 -14.98 2.10
C VAL A 60 -5.28 -16.32 2.36
#